data_AF-A0A7Y2XXK2-F1
#
_entry.id   AF-A0A7Y2XXK2-F1
#
_cell.length_a   1.000
_cell.length_b   1.000
_cell.length_c   1.000
_cell.angle_alpha   90.00
_cell.angle_beta   90.00
_cell.angle_gamma   90.00
#
_symmetry.space_group_name_H-M   'P 1'
#
loop_
_entity.id
_entity.type
_entity.pdbx_description
1 polymer ?
#
loop_
_entity_poly.entity_id
_entity_poly.type
_entity_poly.pdbx_seq_one_letter_code
_entity_poly.pdbx_strand_id
1 'polypeptide(L)'
;GYCEFNCTLCGQVCPTGAIQVVDLDAKHRFKIGHAWFDKNRCLPYAKGIECIVCEEHCPTPEKAIKFRNIDIVTEGGNKQQVQQPYVDDALCIGCGICETKCPLPDISAIFVTSAGEHRHPDSRLPTAQEPLGYGS
;
A
#
# COMPACT_ATOMS: atom_id res chain seq x y z
N GLY A 1 10.60 -3.23 9.01
CA GLY A 1 10.72 -4.50 8.26
C GLY A 1 9.39 -4.82 7.64
N TYR A 2 9.35 -5.67 6.61
CA TYR A 2 8.12 -6.03 5.88
C TYR A 2 7.76 -7.51 6.08
N CYS A 3 6.50 -7.86 5.81
CA CYS A 3 6.04 -9.24 5.73
C CYS A 3 6.47 -9.83 4.37
N GLU A 4 7.53 -10.65 4.37
CA GLU A 4 8.01 -11.35 3.18
C GLU A 4 6.89 -12.21 2.59
N PHE A 5 6.57 -12.10 1.30
CA PHE A 5 5.36 -12.68 0.69
C PHE A 5 5.28 -14.22 0.80
N ASN A 6 6.40 -14.93 0.69
CA ASN A 6 6.44 -16.40 0.66
C ASN A 6 6.90 -17.07 1.97
N CYS A 7 6.83 -16.36 3.12
CA CYS A 7 7.27 -16.89 4.42
C CYS A 7 6.14 -17.05 5.46
N THR A 8 5.88 -18.25 5.99
CA THR A 8 4.86 -18.47 7.04
C THR A 8 5.43 -18.61 8.46
N LEU A 9 6.73 -18.34 8.64
CA LEU A 9 7.47 -18.65 9.86
C LEU A 9 6.93 -17.95 11.11
N CYS A 10 6.45 -16.71 11.00
CA CYS A 10 6.00 -15.91 12.15
C CYS A 10 4.91 -16.60 12.98
N GLY A 11 3.96 -17.28 12.34
CA GLY A 11 2.92 -18.04 13.05
C GLY A 11 3.45 -19.32 13.70
N GLN A 12 4.48 -19.93 13.11
CA GLN A 12 5.09 -21.17 13.62
C GLN A 12 5.94 -20.92 14.88
N VAL A 13 6.55 -19.73 14.99
CA VAL A 13 7.45 -19.38 16.11
C VAL A 13 6.77 -18.55 17.20
N CYS A 14 5.49 -18.15 17.02
CA CYS A 14 4.80 -17.28 17.95
C CYS A 14 4.45 -18.02 19.26
N PRO A 15 5.06 -17.69 20.41
CA PRO A 15 4.85 -18.45 21.65
C PRO A 15 3.49 -18.18 22.30
N THR A 16 2.89 -17.02 22.03
CA THR A 16 1.60 -16.61 22.61
C THR A 16 0.41 -17.01 21.76
N GLY A 17 0.63 -17.43 20.51
CA GLY A 17 -0.44 -17.66 19.54
C GLY A 17 -1.09 -16.37 19.00
N ALA A 18 -0.49 -15.20 19.23
CA ALA A 18 -1.00 -13.93 18.71
C ALA A 18 -0.97 -13.85 17.17
N ILE A 19 -0.08 -14.62 16.53
CA ILE A 19 -0.01 -14.78 15.07
C ILE A 19 -0.48 -16.19 14.74
N GLN A 20 -1.53 -16.29 13.93
CA GLN A 20 -2.10 -17.56 13.52
C GLN A 20 -1.14 -18.31 12.59
N VAL A 21 -1.07 -19.64 12.73
CA VAL A 21 -0.42 -20.50 11.73
C VAL A 21 -1.31 -20.53 10.50
N VAL A 22 -0.76 -20.09 9.37
CA VAL A 22 -1.44 -20.06 8.07
C VAL A 22 -0.55 -20.75 7.04
N ASP A 23 -1.16 -21.40 6.06
CA ASP A 23 -0.45 -21.84 4.86
C ASP A 23 -0.17 -20.65 3.93
N LEU A 24 0.58 -20.88 2.84
CA LEU A 24 0.97 -19.83 1.91
C LEU A 24 -0.24 -19.20 1.22
N ASP A 25 -1.21 -20.03 0.85
CA ASP A 25 -2.39 -19.60 0.10
C ASP A 25 -3.29 -18.69 0.95
N ALA A 26 -3.56 -19.08 2.19
CA ALA A 26 -4.26 -18.26 3.17
C ALA A 26 -3.49 -16.96 3.45
N LYS A 27 -2.17 -17.05 3.61
CA LYS A 27 -1.33 -15.88 3.84
C LYS A 27 -1.36 -14.88 2.69
N HIS A 28 -1.29 -15.33 1.44
CA HIS A 28 -1.31 -14.45 0.26
C HIS A 28 -2.60 -13.65 0.17
N ARG A 29 -3.69 -14.13 0.79
CA ARG A 29 -4.96 -13.42 0.93
C ARG A 29 -5.10 -12.68 2.25
N PHE A 30 -4.23 -12.92 3.24
CA PHE A 30 -4.40 -12.38 4.58
C PHE A 30 -3.96 -10.91 4.64
N LYS A 31 -4.94 -10.02 4.68
CA LYS A 31 -4.72 -8.57 4.81
C LYS A 31 -4.34 -8.22 6.25
N ILE A 32 -3.10 -7.80 6.44
CA ILE A 32 -2.54 -7.34 7.72
C ILE A 32 -2.52 -5.82 7.85
N GLY A 33 -2.96 -5.11 6.81
CA GLY A 33 -3.01 -3.66 6.76
C GLY A 33 -3.27 -3.14 5.34
N HIS A 34 -3.06 -1.84 5.13
CA HIS A 34 -3.24 -1.18 3.85
C HIS A 34 -2.25 -0.04 3.65
N ALA A 35 -1.81 0.15 2.41
CA ALA A 35 -0.80 1.15 2.05
C ALA A 35 -1.44 2.48 1.62
N TRP A 36 -0.79 3.59 1.97
CA TRP A 36 -1.26 4.94 1.69
C TRP A 36 -0.11 5.81 1.19
N PHE A 37 -0.38 6.67 0.21
CA PHE A 37 0.62 7.63 -0.28
C PHE A 37 0.54 8.96 0.46
N ASP A 38 1.69 9.44 0.94
CA ASP A 38 1.90 10.87 1.20
C ASP A 38 2.19 11.57 -0.14
N LYS A 39 1.16 12.22 -0.69
CA LYS A 39 1.23 12.93 -1.97
C LYS A 39 2.13 14.17 -1.94
N ASN A 40 2.46 14.69 -0.75
CA ASN A 40 3.40 15.81 -0.63
C ASN A 40 4.86 15.37 -0.70
N ARG A 41 5.13 14.06 -0.61
CA ARG A 41 6.48 13.49 -0.69
C ARG A 41 6.69 12.66 -1.95
N CYS A 42 5.68 11.91 -2.36
CA CYS A 42 5.79 10.97 -3.48
C CYS A 42 6.25 11.67 -4.75
N LEU A 43 7.35 11.20 -5.35
CA LEU A 43 8.03 11.88 -6.46
C LEU A 43 7.08 12.23 -7.63
N PRO A 44 6.21 11.31 -8.11
CA PRO A 44 5.22 11.64 -9.15
C PRO A 44 4.16 12.66 -8.72
N TYR A 45 3.79 12.70 -7.44
CA TYR A 45 2.78 13.64 -6.94
C TYR A 45 3.36 15.01 -6.63
N ALA A 46 4.46 15.06 -5.87
CA ALA A 46 5.03 16.28 -5.32
C ALA A 46 5.96 17.02 -6.29
N LYS A 47 6.62 16.29 -7.20
CA LYS A 47 7.66 16.84 -8.08
C LYS A 47 7.44 16.53 -9.56
N GLY A 48 6.43 15.74 -9.91
CA GLY A 48 6.23 15.30 -11.30
C GLY A 48 7.36 14.43 -11.84
N ILE A 49 8.13 13.78 -10.95
CA ILE A 49 9.25 12.91 -11.31
C ILE A 49 8.74 11.46 -11.39
N GLU A 50 8.95 10.80 -12.52
CA GLU A 50 8.59 9.39 -12.72
C GLU A 50 9.27 8.46 -11.70
N CYS A 51 8.49 7.57 -11.08
CA CYS A 51 8.98 6.58 -10.13
C CYS A 51 8.05 5.37 -10.09
N ILE A 52 8.59 4.19 -10.36
CA ILE A 52 7.83 2.93 -10.44
C ILE A 52 8.15 1.93 -9.33
N VAL A 53 9.10 2.25 -8.45
CA VAL A 53 9.72 1.32 -7.48
C VAL A 53 8.70 0.57 -6.61
N CYS A 54 7.64 1.24 -6.18
CA CYS A 54 6.64 0.64 -5.31
C CYS A 54 5.79 -0.43 -6.02
N GLU A 55 5.48 -0.25 -7.30
CA GLU A 55 4.78 -1.25 -8.12
C GLU A 55 5.71 -2.41 -8.46
N GLU A 56 6.94 -2.11 -8.89
CA GLU A 56 7.94 -3.12 -9.27
C GLU A 56 8.15 -4.14 -8.13
N HIS A 57 8.26 -3.65 -6.89
CA HIS A 57 8.44 -4.49 -5.71
C HIS A 57 7.16 -5.01 -5.07
N CYS A 58 5.98 -4.63 -5.55
CA CYS A 58 4.74 -5.20 -5.03
C CYS A 58 4.72 -6.71 -5.32
N PRO A 59 4.61 -7.58 -4.30
CA PRO A 59 4.80 -9.01 -4.48
C PRO A 59 3.54 -9.74 -4.94
N THR A 60 2.39 -9.05 -4.96
CA THR A 60 1.11 -9.65 -5.33
C THR A 60 1.14 -10.03 -6.82
N PRO A 61 0.57 -11.20 -7.21
CA PRO A 61 0.58 -11.64 -8.61
C PRO A 61 -0.05 -10.63 -9.55
N GLU A 62 -1.22 -10.09 -9.16
CA GLU A 62 -1.74 -8.85 -9.70
C GLU A 62 -1.29 -7.71 -8.79
N LYS A 63 -0.62 -6.72 -9.37
CA LYS A 63 0.04 -5.63 -8.64
C LYS A 63 -0.99 -4.78 -7.89
N ALA A 64 -0.82 -4.68 -6.58
CA ALA A 64 -1.68 -3.85 -5.74
C ALA A 64 -1.39 -2.34 -5.84
N ILE A 65 -0.30 -1.96 -6.51
CA ILE A 65 0.00 -0.57 -6.84
C ILE A 65 -0.05 -0.45 -8.35
N LYS A 66 -0.86 0.48 -8.85
CA LYS A 66 -1.10 0.72 -10.27
C LYS A 66 -0.87 2.19 -10.57
N PHE A 67 -0.81 2.57 -11.85
CA PHE A 67 -0.58 3.95 -12.27
C PHE A 67 -1.77 4.50 -13.04
N ARG A 68 -1.98 5.81 -12.92
CA ARG A 68 -2.84 6.59 -13.81
C ARG A 68 -2.02 7.72 -14.41
N ASN A 69 -2.25 7.97 -15.69
CA ASN A 69 -1.65 9.12 -16.38
C ASN A 69 -2.42 10.38 -16.02
N ILE A 70 -1.71 11.42 -15.61
CA ILE A 70 -2.27 12.74 -15.38
C ILE A 70 -1.43 13.80 -16.07
N ASP A 71 -2.07 14.85 -16.58
CA ASP A 71 -1.37 16.00 -17.13
C ASP A 71 -1.05 16.99 -16.01
N ILE A 72 0.22 17.35 -15.88
CA ILE A 72 0.70 18.38 -14.97
C ILE A 72 1.28 19.56 -15.77
N VAL A 73 1.29 20.72 -15.13
CA VAL A 73 2.04 21.88 -15.62
C VAL A 73 3.29 22.01 -14.77
N THR A 74 4.45 21.96 -15.41
CA THR A 74 5.74 22.13 -14.72
C THR A 74 5.95 23.59 -14.32
N GLU A 75 6.93 23.87 -13.44
CA GLU A 75 7.29 25.24 -13.07
C GLU A 75 7.66 26.11 -14.29
N GLY A 76 8.17 25.50 -15.36
CA GLY A 76 8.46 26.17 -16.63
C GLY A 76 7.25 26.42 -17.53
N GLY A 77 6.03 26.10 -17.08
CA GLY A 77 4.78 26.28 -17.85
C GLY A 77 4.52 25.21 -18.91
N ASN A 78 5.38 24.20 -19.02
CA ASN A 78 5.19 23.11 -19.98
C ASN A 78 4.17 22.09 -19.47
N LYS A 79 3.33 21.58 -20.37
CA LYS A 79 2.47 20.43 -20.08
C LYS A 79 3.29 19.15 -20.19
N GLN A 80 3.20 18.31 -19.18
CA GLN A 80 3.83 16.99 -19.15
C GLN A 80 2.84 15.97 -18.59
N GLN A 81 2.82 14.77 -19.16
CA GLN A 81 2.09 13.65 -18.59
C GLN A 81 2.97 12.91 -17.58
N VAL A 82 2.42 12.61 -16.40
CA VAL A 82 3.10 11.89 -15.33
C VAL A 82 2.26 10.70 -14.85
N GLN A 83 2.92 9.59 -14.55
CA GLN A 83 2.30 8.40 -13.96
C GLN A 83 2.20 8.53 -12.44
N GLN A 84 1.01 8.82 -11.94
CA GLN A 84 0.76 8.86 -10.50
C GLN A 84 0.32 7.48 -9.99
N PRO A 85 1.00 6.92 -8.97
CA PRO A 85 0.64 5.64 -8.42
C PRO A 85 -0.61 5.73 -7.53
N TYR A 86 -1.40 4.68 -7.50
CA TYR A 86 -2.51 4.48 -6.57
C TYR A 86 -2.53 3.04 -6.08
N VAL A 87 -3.14 2.82 -4.92
CA VAL A 87 -3.28 1.48 -4.32
C VAL A 87 -4.63 0.91 -4.72
N ASP A 88 -4.65 -0.35 -5.11
CA ASP A 88 -5.86 -1.14 -5.31
C ASP A 88 -6.24 -1.82 -3.99
N ASP A 89 -7.36 -1.40 -3.41
CA ASP A 89 -7.82 -1.81 -2.08
C ASP A 89 -8.07 -3.31 -1.96
N ALA A 90 -8.48 -3.95 -3.05
CA ALA A 90 -8.80 -5.38 -3.09
C ALA A 90 -7.54 -6.25 -3.11
N LEU A 91 -6.44 -5.74 -3.68
CA LEU A 91 -5.20 -6.49 -3.86
C LEU A 91 -4.18 -6.23 -2.75
N CYS A 92 -4.22 -5.05 -2.13
CA CYS A 92 -3.24 -4.67 -1.11
C CYS A 92 -3.44 -5.45 0.19
N ILE A 93 -2.46 -6.29 0.55
CA ILE A 93 -2.45 -7.05 1.81
C ILE A 93 -1.73 -6.35 2.97
N GLY A 94 -1.16 -5.17 2.74
CA GLY A 94 -0.42 -4.43 3.78
C GLY A 94 0.95 -5.01 4.13
N CYS A 95 1.67 -5.63 3.19
CA CYS A 95 2.95 -6.29 3.49
C CYS A 95 4.09 -5.34 3.89
N GLY A 96 4.05 -4.06 3.50
CA GLY A 96 5.08 -3.06 3.84
C GLY A 96 6.33 -3.05 2.95
N ILE A 97 6.39 -3.86 1.88
CA ILE A 97 7.53 -3.85 0.93
C ILE A 97 7.66 -2.48 0.25
N CYS A 98 6.55 -1.88 -0.19
CA CYS A 98 6.56 -0.59 -0.86
C CYS A 98 7.09 0.55 0.03
N GLU A 99 6.75 0.54 1.33
CA GLU A 99 7.29 1.46 2.33
C GLU A 99 8.80 1.27 2.49
N THR A 100 9.24 0.01 2.62
CA THR A 100 10.65 -0.33 2.81
C THR A 100 11.52 0.00 1.58
N LYS A 101 10.96 -0.13 0.38
CA LYS A 101 11.68 0.07 -0.90
C LYS A 101 11.57 1.49 -1.44
N CYS A 102 10.80 2.37 -0.80
CA CYS A 102 10.66 3.75 -1.24
C CYS A 102 12.05 4.42 -1.31
N PRO A 103 12.43 5.04 -2.45
CA PRO A 103 13.79 5.57 -2.64
C PRO A 103 14.02 6.92 -1.96
N LEU A 104 13.01 7.48 -1.30
CA LEU A 104 13.16 8.76 -0.60
C LEU A 104 14.01 8.58 0.66
N PRO A 105 14.90 9.54 0.97
CA PRO A 105 15.62 9.55 2.22
C PRO A 105 14.68 9.78 3.41
N ASP A 106 15.09 9.24 4.56
CA ASP A 106 14.44 9.34 5.87
C ASP A 106 13.03 8.76 5.96
N ILE A 107 12.05 9.46 5.38
CA ILE A 107 10.62 9.10 5.48
C ILE A 107 10.11 8.76 4.08
N SER A 108 9.61 7.54 3.94
CA SER A 108 8.98 7.06 2.71
C SER A 108 7.77 7.93 2.33
N ALA A 109 7.44 7.96 1.03
CA ALA A 109 6.22 8.59 0.54
C ALA A 109 5.01 7.64 0.53
N ILE A 110 5.20 6.40 0.97
CA ILE A 110 4.16 5.39 1.09
C ILE A 110 4.35 4.68 2.42
N PHE A 111 3.26 4.53 3.17
CA PHE A 111 3.27 3.92 4.50
C PHE A 111 2.11 2.96 4.67
N VAL A 112 2.26 1.97 5.54
CA VAL A 112 1.21 0.99 5.84
C VAL A 112 0.58 1.27 7.21
N THR A 113 -0.74 1.18 7.29
CA THR A 113 -1.50 1.22 8.55
C THR A 113 -2.27 -0.09 8.74
N SER A 114 -2.85 -0.29 9.92
CA SER A 114 -3.77 -1.40 10.20
C SER A 114 -5.14 -1.28 9.50
N ALA A 115 -5.36 -0.23 8.69
CA ALA A 115 -6.60 -0.07 7.96
C ALA A 115 -6.83 -1.27 7.01
N GLY A 116 -8.07 -1.72 6.94
CA GLY A 116 -8.53 -2.85 6.15
C GLY A 116 -8.03 -4.22 6.62
N GLU A 117 -7.37 -4.35 7.77
CA GLU A 117 -6.87 -5.63 8.23
C GLU A 117 -7.96 -6.61 8.66
N HIS A 118 -7.67 -7.91 8.60
CA HIS A 118 -8.62 -8.97 8.96
C HIS A 118 -8.86 -9.14 10.46
N ARG A 119 -7.93 -8.69 11.33
CA ARG A 119 -8.00 -8.98 12.77
C ARG A 119 -9.07 -8.15 13.50
N HIS A 120 -9.40 -6.97 12.95
CA HIS A 120 -10.35 -6.05 13.55
C HIS A 120 -11.44 -5.66 12.53
N PRO A 121 -12.68 -6.18 12.65
CA PRO A 121 -13.78 -5.90 11.73
C PRO A 121 -14.12 -4.42 11.57
N ASP A 122 -13.84 -3.60 12.58
CA ASP A 122 -14.07 -2.16 12.59
C ASP A 122 -13.00 -1.38 11.81
N SER A 123 -11.90 -2.02 11.45
CA SER A 123 -10.83 -1.42 10.64
C SER A 123 -11.12 -1.51 9.14
N ARG A 124 -12.27 -2.02 8.70
CA ARG A 124 -12.62 -2.12 7.27
C ARG A 124 -12.47 -0.77 6.56
N LEU A 125 -11.98 -0.81 5.33
CA LEU A 125 -11.89 0.38 4.50
C LEU A 125 -13.29 0.84 4.11
N PRO A 126 -13.59 2.15 4.21
CA PRO A 126 -14.88 2.67 3.79
C PRO A 126 -15.06 2.52 2.28
N THR A 127 -16.27 2.17 1.86
CA THR A 127 -16.62 2.11 0.44
C THR A 127 -17.33 3.39 0.00
N ALA A 128 -17.21 3.77 -1.27
CA ALA A 128 -17.84 4.99 -1.80
C ALA A 128 -19.38 5.00 -1.70
N GLN A 129 -19.99 3.85 -1.42
CA GLN A 129 -21.43 3.66 -1.32
C GLN A 129 -21.93 3.76 0.14
N GLU A 130 -21.03 3.78 1.12
CA GLU A 130 -21.40 3.88 2.54
C GLU A 130 -21.45 5.36 2.98
N PRO A 131 -22.53 5.78 3.66
CA PRO A 131 -22.57 7.10 4.26
C PRO A 131 -21.45 7.19 5.31
N LEU A 132 -20.49 8.09 5.08
CA LEU A 132 -19.53 8.48 6.10
C LEU A 132 -20.36 9.10 7.23
N GLY A 133 -20.43 8.45 8.39
CA GLY A 133 -21.35 8.71 9.51
C GLY A 133 -21.22 10.07 10.21
N TYR A 134 -21.06 11.15 9.45
CA TYR A 134 -21.19 12.53 9.88
C TYR A 134 -22.67 12.92 9.82
N GLY A 135 -23.47 12.46 10.80
CA GLY A 135 -24.86 12.89 10.92
C GLY A 135 -25.74 12.04 11.84
N SER A 136 -25.80 12.42 13.11
CA SER A 136 -27.02 12.40 13.94
C SER A 136 -27.01 13.65 14.80
#